data_AF-A0A336LX43-F1
#
_entry.id   AF-A0A336LX43-F1
#
_cell.length_a   1.000
_cell.length_b   1.000
_cell.length_c   1.000
_cell.angle_alpha   90.00
_cell.angle_beta   90.00
_cell.angle_gamma   90.00
#
_symmetry.space_group_name_H-M   'P 1'
#
loop_
_entity.id
_entity.type
_entity.pdbx_description
1 polymer ?
#
loop_
_entity_poly.entity_id
_entity_poly.type
_entity_poly.pdbx_seq_one_letter_code
_entity_poly.pdbx_strand_id
1 'polypeptide(L)'
;MELTWASLSQDSTVPDKSVQAGQDQDESPIYVGRAQYAGDWLIAKVIPRRKKAYVGYDGAEILVTDYQVLTGDGFSWVEDVGGNVPENAVIAGQTLNGESLYVGRANHENSLTPGKIHKSHGCLYIPFGGREIPYKRYEVLVKEKKKEQLEVWMGHIVDMLKIYLDNDSNEPEPAPAPEPIPPSNPPQSIPDFSDFTWVPSSPYAGIPGNAVHAGNDQDGSPIYVGRARHAGDLLVAKVIPSKQAAYVAFNMQEILVTSYEVLVGDGFSWVGSGNGHVPENAVIAGHTSNGEPLYVGRAHHDGSLTPGKIHKSHGCLYIPFGGSEVSIRTYEVLVAQMKPQWRSANASTCYQPNTISGGRDADGAEIFVGRAYHEGDLIPAKVIPSKQVAYVPYNGEEIAKYDFEMLCGGHTAWVQSSYGNVPHNAVRGGHTSSGEPLYIGRAHWAGSLTVGKIHPSHQALYIPFGGSEVPIKNNYEVLIEY
;
A
#
# COMPACT_ATOMS: atom_id res chain seq x y z
N MET A 1 1.43 22.59 13.21
CA MET A 1 0.31 22.15 14.08
C MET A 1 0.83 21.99 15.49
N GLU A 2 0.17 22.59 16.46
CA GLU A 2 0.60 22.51 17.87
C GLU A 2 0.47 21.07 18.40
N LEU A 3 1.35 20.71 19.33
CA LEU A 3 1.32 19.44 20.06
C LEU A 3 0.51 19.63 21.34
N THR A 4 -0.36 18.67 21.65
CA THR A 4 -1.17 18.71 22.87
C THR A 4 -0.48 17.90 23.96
N TRP A 5 -0.32 18.50 25.13
CA TRP A 5 0.38 17.91 26.27
C TRP A 5 -0.54 17.94 27.48
N ALA A 6 -0.77 16.77 28.08
CA ALA A 6 -1.58 16.63 29.28
C ALA A 6 -0.67 16.42 30.49
N SER A 7 -0.82 17.27 31.51
CA SER A 7 -0.12 17.08 32.78
C SER A 7 -0.70 15.89 33.54
N LEU A 8 0.15 15.02 34.03
CA LEU A 8 -0.24 13.90 34.90
C LEU A 8 0.32 14.14 36.30
N SER A 9 -0.55 14.18 37.31
CA SER A 9 -0.14 14.04 38.70
C SER A 9 -0.05 12.56 39.08
N GLN A 10 0.63 12.22 40.18
CA GLN A 10 0.81 10.84 40.65
C GLN A 10 -0.50 10.05 40.85
N ASP A 11 -1.67 10.70 40.88
CA ASP A 11 -2.97 10.08 41.09
C ASP A 11 -3.92 10.14 39.88
N SER A 12 -3.43 10.61 38.73
CA SER A 12 -4.22 10.74 37.51
C SER A 12 -4.10 9.52 36.59
N THR A 13 -5.21 9.17 35.95
CA THR A 13 -5.26 8.15 34.89
C THR A 13 -4.66 8.70 33.60
N VAL A 14 -4.08 7.83 32.78
CA VAL A 14 -3.55 8.19 31.45
C VAL A 14 -4.67 8.82 30.62
N PRO A 15 -4.48 10.02 30.05
CA PRO A 15 -5.46 10.64 29.18
C PRO A 15 -5.76 9.79 27.94
N ASP A 16 -7.01 9.83 27.48
CA ASP A 16 -7.39 9.23 26.21
C ASP A 16 -6.52 9.76 25.07
N LYS A 17 -6.21 8.89 24.11
CA LYS A 17 -5.33 9.19 22.96
C LYS A 17 -3.90 9.59 23.33
N SER A 18 -3.39 9.14 24.48
CA SER A 18 -1.97 9.24 24.80
C SER A 18 -1.13 8.44 23.81
N VAL A 19 -0.05 9.04 23.30
CA VAL A 19 0.81 8.42 22.29
C VAL A 19 1.67 7.33 22.93
N GLN A 20 1.33 6.07 22.66
CA GLN A 20 2.10 4.93 23.15
C GLN A 20 3.43 4.82 22.38
N ALA A 21 4.54 4.81 23.14
CA ALA A 21 5.88 4.64 22.60
C ALA A 21 6.26 3.17 22.44
N GLY A 22 5.80 2.30 23.33
CA GLY A 22 6.16 0.89 23.31
C GLY A 22 5.65 0.14 24.54
N GLN A 23 6.40 -0.89 24.94
CA GLN A 23 6.12 -1.73 26.11
C GLN A 23 7.42 -1.99 26.87
N ASP A 24 7.32 -2.09 28.19
CA ASP A 24 8.44 -2.44 29.07
C ASP A 24 8.60 -3.96 29.21
N GLN A 25 9.64 -4.41 29.90
CA GLN A 25 9.95 -5.84 30.09
C GLN A 25 8.81 -6.67 30.71
N ASP A 26 7.90 -6.03 31.45
CA ASP A 26 6.71 -6.65 32.08
C ASP A 26 5.42 -6.43 31.27
N GLU A 27 5.56 -6.08 29.99
CA GLU A 27 4.47 -5.75 29.05
C GLU A 27 3.68 -4.49 29.43
N SER A 28 4.13 -3.73 30.45
CA SER A 28 3.48 -2.46 30.78
C SER A 28 3.63 -1.47 29.62
N PRO A 29 2.55 -0.80 29.19
CA PRO A 29 2.64 0.19 28.12
C PRO A 29 3.50 1.38 28.57
N ILE A 30 4.37 1.81 27.66
CA ILE A 30 5.20 3.01 27.82
C ILE A 30 4.66 4.10 26.90
N TYR A 31 4.49 5.31 27.43
CA TYR A 31 3.99 6.46 26.68
C TYR A 31 5.07 7.52 26.49
N VAL A 32 4.91 8.31 25.42
CA VAL A 32 5.76 9.47 25.14
C VAL A 32 5.41 10.59 26.13
N GLY A 33 6.35 10.92 27.00
CA GLY A 33 6.23 12.09 27.87
C GLY A 33 7.32 13.13 27.65
N ARG A 34 7.23 14.21 28.40
CA ARG A 34 8.31 15.19 28.59
C ARG A 34 8.31 15.75 29.99
N ALA A 35 9.48 16.17 30.46
CA ALA A 35 9.65 16.81 31.76
C ALA A 35 10.77 17.85 31.71
N GLN A 36 10.72 18.82 32.62
CA GLN A 36 11.84 19.72 32.84
C GLN A 36 12.84 19.12 33.81
N TYR A 37 14.14 19.18 33.46
CA TYR A 37 15.22 18.79 34.37
C TYR A 37 16.47 19.59 34.03
N ALA A 38 17.13 20.15 35.06
CA ALA A 38 18.35 20.95 34.92
C ALA A 38 18.27 22.10 33.89
N GLY A 39 17.08 22.67 33.66
CA GLY A 39 16.84 23.74 32.69
C GLY A 39 16.50 23.26 31.27
N ASP A 40 16.60 21.95 31.00
CA ASP A 40 16.22 21.34 29.73
C ASP A 40 14.78 20.83 29.77
N TRP A 41 14.11 20.85 28.63
CA TRP A 41 12.93 20.04 28.37
C TRP A 41 13.36 18.72 27.72
N LEU A 42 13.14 17.60 28.41
CA LEU A 42 13.61 16.27 27.99
C LEU A 42 12.44 15.34 27.68
N ILE A 43 12.64 14.40 26.74
CA ILE A 43 11.69 13.35 26.43
C ILE A 43 11.73 12.29 27.54
N ALA A 44 10.55 11.87 28.01
CA ALA A 44 10.38 10.97 29.13
C ALA A 44 9.76 9.61 28.73
N LYS A 45 10.28 8.54 29.34
CA LYS A 45 9.65 7.21 29.44
C LYS A 45 8.61 7.26 30.55
N VAL A 46 7.33 7.28 30.20
CA VAL A 46 6.23 7.28 31.18
C VAL A 46 5.64 5.88 31.29
N ILE A 47 5.63 5.32 32.50
CA ILE A 47 5.05 4.01 32.81
C ILE A 47 3.89 4.20 33.79
N PRO A 48 2.64 4.32 33.29
CA PRO A 48 1.50 4.69 34.12
C PRO A 48 1.18 3.69 35.23
N ARG A 49 1.29 2.38 34.93
CA ARG A 49 1.08 1.31 35.94
C ARG A 49 2.00 1.45 37.15
N ARG A 50 3.20 2.00 36.95
CA ARG A 50 4.18 2.20 38.02
C ARG A 50 4.10 3.60 38.63
N LYS A 51 3.30 4.51 38.06
CA LYS A 51 3.25 5.94 38.41
C LYS A 51 4.62 6.60 38.35
N LYS A 52 5.45 6.23 37.37
CA LYS A 52 6.82 6.75 37.22
C LYS A 52 7.06 7.28 35.82
N ALA A 53 7.83 8.35 35.75
CA ALA A 53 8.38 8.88 34.51
C ALA A 53 9.89 9.04 34.66
N TYR A 54 10.63 8.74 33.60
CA TYR A 54 12.08 8.78 33.59
C TYR A 54 12.60 9.56 32.41
N VAL A 55 13.64 10.37 32.62
CA VAL A 55 14.39 11.06 31.54
C VAL A 55 15.84 10.63 31.58
N GLY A 56 16.50 10.60 30.42
CA GLY A 56 17.96 10.45 30.37
C GLY A 56 18.62 11.82 30.54
N TYR A 57 19.62 11.93 31.41
CA TYR A 57 20.44 13.14 31.56
C TYR A 57 21.83 12.79 32.09
N ASP A 58 22.87 13.32 31.45
CA ASP A 58 24.28 13.19 31.84
C ASP A 58 24.70 11.76 32.19
N GLY A 59 24.32 10.78 31.35
CA GLY A 59 24.67 9.37 31.57
C GLY A 59 23.77 8.60 32.55
N ALA A 60 22.81 9.27 33.21
CA ALA A 60 21.93 8.68 34.20
C ALA A 60 20.44 8.64 33.77
N GLU A 61 19.72 7.64 34.26
CA GLU A 61 18.25 7.62 34.24
C GLU A 61 17.73 8.35 35.48
N ILE A 62 16.97 9.41 35.26
CA ILE A 62 16.48 10.30 36.32
C ILE A 62 14.96 10.12 36.47
N LEU A 63 14.51 9.80 37.67
CA LEU A 63 13.08 9.80 38.02
C LEU A 63 12.57 11.24 38.10
N VAL A 64 11.52 11.55 37.35
CA VAL A 64 10.85 12.86 37.35
C VAL A 64 9.42 12.73 37.87
N THR A 65 9.00 13.71 38.67
CA THR A 65 7.67 13.73 39.31
C THR A 65 6.68 14.61 38.56
N ASP A 66 7.16 15.69 37.94
CA ASP A 66 6.36 16.61 37.15
C ASP A 66 6.64 16.38 35.66
N TYR A 67 5.67 15.78 34.98
CA TYR A 67 5.78 15.43 33.58
C TYR A 67 4.44 15.60 32.85
N GLN A 68 4.55 15.69 31.53
CA GLN A 68 3.41 15.75 30.63
C GLN A 68 3.46 14.55 29.68
N VAL A 69 2.31 14.04 29.26
CA VAL A 69 2.18 13.01 28.23
C VAL A 69 1.64 13.63 26.95
N LEU A 70 2.20 13.20 25.82
CA LEU A 70 1.77 13.63 24.50
C LEU A 70 0.42 12.97 24.16
N THR A 71 -0.55 13.78 23.73
CA THR A 71 -1.86 13.28 23.32
C THR A 71 -2.21 13.71 21.89
N GLY A 72 -3.00 12.88 21.22
CA GLY A 72 -3.54 13.14 19.89
C GLY A 72 -3.29 12.02 18.88
N ASP A 73 -3.72 12.29 17.65
CA ASP A 73 -3.72 11.32 16.55
C ASP A 73 -2.77 11.78 15.42
N GLY A 74 -2.56 10.94 14.40
CA GLY A 74 -1.77 11.27 13.22
C GLY A 74 -0.25 11.22 13.47
N PHE A 75 0.17 10.35 14.39
CA PHE A 75 1.58 10.08 14.65
C PHE A 75 1.97 8.72 14.08
N SER A 76 3.17 8.64 13.52
CA SER A 76 3.79 7.40 13.05
C SER A 76 5.27 7.36 13.44
N TRP A 77 5.86 6.17 13.42
CA TRP A 77 7.26 5.95 13.79
C TRP A 77 8.06 5.59 12.53
N VAL A 78 9.17 6.27 12.30
CA VAL A 78 10.03 6.10 11.12
C VAL A 78 11.46 5.79 11.56
N GLU A 79 12.08 4.75 11.02
CA GLU A 79 13.46 4.42 11.36
C GLU A 79 14.45 5.46 10.84
N ASP A 80 15.43 5.81 11.67
CA ASP A 80 16.51 6.71 11.29
C ASP A 80 17.80 6.41 12.09
N VAL A 81 18.89 7.08 11.74
CA VAL A 81 20.22 6.81 12.29
C VAL A 81 21.04 8.08 12.54
N GLY A 82 22.02 7.99 13.43
CA GLY A 82 23.12 8.95 13.48
C GLY A 82 22.74 10.40 13.83
N GLY A 83 21.61 10.64 14.50
CA GLY A 83 21.10 11.98 14.82
C GLY A 83 20.20 12.58 13.74
N ASN A 84 19.97 11.87 12.64
CA ASN A 84 19.00 12.28 11.63
C ASN A 84 17.58 12.23 12.19
N VAL A 85 16.76 13.13 11.66
CA VAL A 85 15.31 13.21 11.91
C VAL A 85 14.61 13.68 10.63
N PRO A 86 13.45 13.11 10.27
CA PRO A 86 12.64 13.59 9.15
C PRO A 86 12.15 15.04 9.33
N GLU A 87 11.77 15.70 8.23
CA GLU A 87 11.28 17.10 8.26
C GLU A 87 10.05 17.28 9.17
N ASN A 88 9.20 16.26 9.25
CA ASN A 88 7.99 16.24 10.07
C ASN A 88 8.18 15.57 11.45
N ALA A 89 9.41 15.45 11.93
CA ALA A 89 9.71 14.89 13.24
C ALA A 89 9.14 15.73 14.39
N VAL A 90 8.67 15.04 15.43
CA VAL A 90 8.08 15.66 16.62
C VAL A 90 9.19 16.22 17.51
N ILE A 91 9.24 17.56 17.60
CA ILE A 91 10.07 18.28 18.57
C ILE A 91 9.30 18.30 19.91
N ALA A 92 9.83 17.63 20.92
CA ALA A 92 9.19 17.52 22.24
C ALA A 92 10.06 18.02 23.39
N GLY A 93 11.29 18.40 23.11
CA GLY A 93 12.22 18.94 24.09
C GLY A 93 13.11 20.02 23.51
N GLN A 94 13.84 20.69 24.40
CA GLN A 94 14.83 21.69 24.06
C GLN A 94 15.87 21.74 25.18
N THR A 95 17.14 21.79 24.82
CA THR A 95 18.23 22.01 25.77
C THR A 95 18.25 23.48 26.25
N LEU A 96 18.94 23.75 27.35
CA LEU A 96 19.08 25.08 27.94
C LEU A 96 19.72 26.09 26.97
N ASN A 97 20.59 25.62 26.07
CA ASN A 97 21.21 26.45 25.01
C ASN A 97 20.33 26.61 23.75
N GLY A 98 19.13 26.04 23.73
CA GLY A 98 18.13 26.23 22.67
C GLY A 98 18.12 25.17 21.57
N GLU A 99 18.94 24.11 21.64
CA GLU A 99 18.92 23.01 20.66
C GLU A 99 17.62 22.19 20.82
N SER A 100 16.93 21.95 19.70
CA SER A 100 15.71 21.15 19.67
C SER A 100 16.01 19.66 19.89
N LEU A 101 15.22 19.03 20.74
CA LEU A 101 15.26 17.58 20.99
C LEU A 101 14.01 16.92 20.43
N TYR A 102 14.21 15.81 19.75
CA TYR A 102 13.16 15.08 19.04
C TYR A 102 12.80 13.80 19.78
N VAL A 103 11.57 13.33 19.59
CA VAL A 103 11.14 12.05 20.17
C VAL A 103 11.68 10.91 19.31
N GLY A 104 12.47 10.03 19.92
CA GLY A 104 12.81 8.75 19.34
C GLY A 104 12.50 7.60 20.29
N ARG A 105 12.57 6.37 19.79
CA ARG A 105 12.51 5.15 20.61
C ARG A 105 13.49 4.10 20.11
N ALA A 106 13.93 3.24 21.02
CA ALA A 106 14.77 2.10 20.70
C ALA A 106 14.40 0.89 21.57
N ASN A 107 14.64 -0.30 21.04
CA ASN A 107 14.51 -1.53 21.80
C ASN A 107 15.78 -1.78 22.62
N HIS A 108 15.62 -1.93 23.93
CA HIS A 108 16.69 -2.26 24.86
C HIS A 108 16.20 -3.33 25.83
N GLU A 109 16.87 -4.49 25.84
CA GLU A 109 16.55 -5.60 26.75
C GLU A 109 15.05 -5.94 26.81
N ASN A 110 14.39 -6.09 25.64
CA ASN A 110 12.94 -6.33 25.49
C ASN A 110 12.03 -5.20 26.01
N SER A 111 12.55 -3.97 26.10
CA SER A 111 11.79 -2.76 26.39
C SER A 111 11.90 -1.79 25.21
N LEU A 112 10.78 -1.53 24.53
CA LEU A 112 10.72 -0.51 23.49
C LEU A 112 10.49 0.85 24.15
N THR A 113 11.58 1.57 24.38
CA THR A 113 11.63 2.74 25.26
C THR A 113 11.83 4.04 24.47
N PRO A 114 11.03 5.10 24.72
CA PRO A 114 11.25 6.42 24.15
C PRO A 114 12.40 7.18 24.84
N GLY A 115 12.96 8.15 24.13
CA GLY A 115 14.03 8.99 24.62
C GLY A 115 14.27 10.21 23.73
N LYS A 116 15.35 10.95 24.01
CA LYS A 116 15.69 12.17 23.27
C LYS A 116 16.65 11.88 22.12
N ILE A 117 16.28 12.26 20.90
CA ILE A 117 17.22 12.34 19.80
C ILE A 117 17.92 13.69 19.89
N HIS A 118 19.24 13.65 19.97
CA HIS A 118 20.10 14.81 20.04
C HIS A 118 20.92 14.88 18.75
N LYS A 119 20.51 15.76 17.84
CA LYS A 119 21.07 15.80 16.47
C LYS A 119 22.57 16.07 16.49
N SER A 120 23.02 17.06 17.28
CA SER A 120 24.44 17.39 17.39
C SER A 120 25.30 16.28 18.00
N HIS A 121 24.75 15.43 18.86
CA HIS A 121 25.45 14.26 19.42
C HIS A 121 25.37 13.03 18.48
N GLY A 122 24.49 13.10 17.47
CA GLY A 122 24.33 12.05 16.48
C GLY A 122 23.68 10.77 17.03
N CYS A 123 22.82 10.84 18.04
CA CYS A 123 22.18 9.65 18.64
C CYS A 123 20.85 9.93 19.35
N LEU A 124 20.08 8.86 19.57
CA LEU A 124 19.02 8.77 20.57
C LEU A 124 19.62 8.41 21.93
N TYR A 125 19.13 9.00 23.01
CA TYR A 125 19.39 8.58 24.38
C TYR A 125 18.12 8.09 25.04
N ILE A 126 18.11 6.85 25.54
CA ILE A 126 17.01 6.30 26.31
C ILE A 126 17.36 6.17 27.80
N PRO A 127 16.42 6.42 28.72
CA PRO A 127 16.56 6.06 30.12
C PRO A 127 16.24 4.58 30.34
N PHE A 128 17.19 3.82 30.89
CA PHE A 128 16.97 2.42 31.25
C PHE A 128 17.92 1.94 32.35
N GLY A 129 17.37 1.28 33.39
CA GLY A 129 18.16 0.55 34.38
C GLY A 129 19.12 1.42 35.19
N GLY A 130 18.74 2.68 35.46
CA GLY A 130 19.59 3.65 36.16
C GLY A 130 20.57 4.40 35.25
N ARG A 131 20.61 4.09 33.94
CA ARG A 131 21.55 4.69 32.99
C ARG A 131 20.84 5.38 31.85
N GLU A 132 21.52 6.36 31.28
CA GLU A 132 21.21 6.88 29.96
C GLU A 132 22.01 6.11 28.90
N ILE A 133 21.32 5.52 27.93
CA ILE A 133 21.92 4.61 26.97
C ILE A 133 21.82 5.21 25.56
N PRO A 134 22.96 5.41 24.87
CA PRO A 134 22.99 5.96 23.53
C PRO A 134 22.69 4.89 22.46
N TYR A 135 21.92 5.28 21.45
CA TYR A 135 21.55 4.49 20.29
C TYR A 135 21.83 5.26 18.99
N LYS A 136 22.57 4.63 18.08
CA LYS A 136 22.81 5.17 16.73
C LYS A 136 21.73 4.80 15.73
N ARG A 137 20.91 3.78 16.01
CA ARG A 137 19.73 3.39 15.22
C ARG A 137 18.51 3.44 16.13
N TYR A 138 17.45 4.09 15.66
CA TYR A 138 16.24 4.33 16.45
C TYR A 138 15.05 4.61 15.52
N GLU A 139 13.85 4.61 16.06
CA GLU A 139 12.68 5.15 15.36
C GLU A 139 12.43 6.58 15.84
N VAL A 140 12.01 7.46 14.94
CA VAL A 140 11.65 8.87 15.16
C VAL A 140 10.14 8.99 15.10
N LEU A 141 9.55 9.67 16.08
CA LEU A 141 8.13 10.02 16.01
C LEU A 141 7.93 11.15 15.01
N VAL A 142 7.06 10.96 14.04
CA VAL A 142 6.68 11.99 13.07
C VAL A 142 5.19 12.31 13.18
N LYS A 143 4.81 13.55 12.82
CA LYS A 143 3.40 13.98 12.78
C LYS A 143 2.99 14.26 11.34
N GLU A 144 1.95 13.60 10.87
CA GLU A 144 1.44 13.79 9.51
C GLU A 144 0.78 15.16 9.36
N LYS A 145 1.00 15.82 8.21
CA LYS A 145 0.29 17.05 7.87
C LYS A 145 -1.16 16.68 7.54
N LYS A 146 -2.13 17.23 8.28
CA LYS A 146 -3.55 17.14 7.92
C LYS A 146 -3.72 17.64 6.48
N LYS A 147 -4.33 16.80 5.65
CA LYS A 147 -4.70 17.08 4.24
C LYS A 147 -5.40 18.44 4.05
N GLU A 148 -6.12 18.90 5.08
CA GLU A 148 -6.90 20.15 5.12
C GLU A 148 -6.07 21.44 4.90
N GLN A 149 -4.76 21.47 5.22
CA GLN A 149 -3.93 22.67 5.00
C GLN A 149 -3.29 22.77 3.61
N LEU A 150 -3.20 21.65 2.88
CA LEU A 150 -2.69 21.64 1.50
C LEU A 150 -3.76 22.11 0.50
N GLU A 151 -5.04 21.82 0.77
CA GLU A 151 -6.16 22.25 -0.07
C GLU A 151 -6.41 23.76 -0.03
N VAL A 152 -6.21 24.42 1.14
CA VAL A 152 -6.36 25.88 1.27
C VAL A 152 -5.22 26.64 0.59
N TRP A 153 -3.97 26.15 0.69
CA TRP A 153 -2.82 26.78 0.04
C TRP A 153 -2.88 26.64 -1.50
N MET A 154 -3.34 25.49 -2.00
CA MET A 154 -3.63 25.31 -3.42
C MET A 154 -4.80 26.19 -3.88
N GLY A 155 -5.85 26.34 -3.06
CA GLY A 155 -6.98 27.24 -3.35
C GLY A 155 -6.54 28.70 -3.52
N HIS A 156 -5.70 29.22 -2.63
CA HIS A 156 -5.18 30.58 -2.74
C HIS A 156 -4.25 30.79 -3.95
N ILE A 157 -3.48 29.79 -4.36
CA ILE A 157 -2.65 29.87 -5.58
C ILE A 157 -3.55 29.92 -6.83
N VAL A 158 -4.62 29.12 -6.86
CA VAL A 158 -5.59 29.12 -7.96
C VAL A 158 -6.33 30.46 -8.04
N ASP A 159 -6.69 31.06 -6.92
CA ASP A 159 -7.35 32.37 -6.92
C ASP A 159 -6.39 33.53 -7.22
N MET A 160 -5.12 33.42 -6.86
CA MET A 160 -4.08 34.39 -7.23
C MET A 160 -3.75 34.34 -8.74
N LEU A 161 -3.83 33.15 -9.36
CA LEU A 161 -3.67 32.97 -10.81
C LEU A 161 -4.89 33.46 -11.61
N LYS A 162 -6.10 33.45 -11.04
CA LYS A 162 -7.30 34.02 -11.68
C LYS A 162 -7.27 35.55 -11.78
N ILE A 163 -6.63 36.23 -10.82
CA ILE A 163 -6.51 37.70 -10.83
C ILE A 163 -5.60 38.19 -11.97
N TYR A 164 -4.71 37.35 -12.50
CA TYR A 164 -3.76 37.72 -13.55
C TYR A 164 -4.33 37.62 -14.98
N LEU A 165 -5.56 37.13 -15.17
CA LEU A 165 -6.14 36.86 -16.49
C LEU A 165 -7.35 37.73 -16.88
N ASP A 166 -7.79 38.67 -16.04
CA ASP A 166 -8.98 39.49 -16.29
C ASP A 166 -8.70 40.97 -16.61
N ASN A 167 -7.69 41.27 -17.44
CA ASN A 167 -7.54 42.60 -18.05
C ASN A 167 -6.98 42.49 -19.46
N ASP A 168 -7.83 42.55 -20.48
CA ASP A 168 -7.95 43.72 -21.39
C ASP A 168 -8.85 43.36 -22.58
N SER A 169 -9.62 44.33 -23.06
CA SER A 169 -10.70 44.17 -24.04
C SER A 169 -10.41 44.85 -25.38
N ASN A 170 -10.85 44.19 -26.47
CA ASN A 170 -11.12 44.66 -27.85
C ASN A 170 -9.97 44.93 -28.85
N GLU A 171 -9.89 44.11 -29.92
CA GLU A 171 -10.04 44.48 -31.35
C GLU A 171 -9.96 43.23 -32.29
N PRO A 172 -10.39 43.28 -33.58
CA PRO A 172 -10.93 42.12 -34.34
C PRO A 172 -9.92 41.24 -35.12
N GLU A 173 -10.38 40.02 -35.47
CA GLU A 173 -9.66 38.85 -36.02
C GLU A 173 -8.90 38.99 -37.36
N PRO A 174 -7.84 38.18 -37.54
CA PRO A 174 -7.54 37.54 -38.82
C PRO A 174 -7.54 35.98 -38.74
N ALA A 175 -7.74 35.38 -39.92
CA ALA A 175 -8.10 33.97 -40.22
C ALA A 175 -7.34 32.83 -39.47
N PRO A 176 -7.96 31.64 -39.30
CA PRO A 176 -7.43 30.58 -38.44
C PRO A 176 -6.22 29.86 -39.06
N ALA A 177 -5.14 29.80 -38.27
CA ALA A 177 -4.01 28.90 -38.46
C ALA A 177 -4.32 27.52 -37.83
N PRO A 178 -3.68 26.41 -38.28
CA PRO A 178 -3.96 25.07 -37.76
C PRO A 178 -3.68 24.98 -36.26
N GLU A 179 -4.56 24.30 -35.52
CA GLU A 179 -4.52 24.22 -34.06
C GLU A 179 -3.16 23.70 -33.53
N PRO A 180 -2.60 24.34 -32.47
CA PRO A 180 -1.41 23.83 -31.82
C PRO A 180 -1.72 22.55 -31.03
N ILE A 181 -0.87 21.54 -31.19
CA ILE A 181 -0.90 20.29 -30.44
C ILE A 181 -0.84 20.64 -28.93
N PRO A 182 -1.80 20.21 -28.09
CA PRO A 182 -1.75 20.48 -26.67
C PRO A 182 -0.47 19.88 -26.07
N PRO A 183 0.18 20.56 -25.10
CA PRO A 183 1.40 20.05 -24.50
C PRO A 183 1.15 18.67 -23.89
N SER A 184 2.03 17.73 -24.22
CA SER A 184 2.06 16.40 -23.62
C SER A 184 2.05 16.54 -22.10
N ASN A 185 1.06 15.90 -21.45
CA ASN A 185 0.99 15.81 -19.99
C ASN A 185 2.37 15.46 -19.40
N PRO A 186 2.78 16.09 -18.28
CA PRO A 186 3.97 15.65 -17.57
C PRO A 186 3.82 14.15 -17.23
N PRO A 187 4.93 13.38 -17.18
CA PRO A 187 4.85 11.96 -16.89
C PRO A 187 4.11 11.77 -15.56
N GLN A 188 2.96 11.10 -15.64
CA GLN A 188 2.14 10.79 -14.47
C GLN A 188 2.99 9.96 -13.51
N SER A 189 2.99 10.36 -12.23
CA SER A 189 3.59 9.60 -11.15
C SER A 189 3.06 8.17 -11.19
N ILE A 190 3.98 7.21 -11.28
CA ILE A 190 3.72 5.78 -11.19
C ILE A 190 2.89 5.53 -9.90
N PRO A 191 1.78 4.78 -9.94
CA PRO A 191 1.05 4.44 -8.72
C PRO A 191 1.97 3.71 -7.75
N ASP A 192 1.90 4.08 -6.47
CA ASP A 192 2.76 3.55 -5.41
C ASP A 192 2.46 2.05 -5.20
N PHE A 193 3.42 1.19 -5.57
CA PHE A 193 3.27 -0.27 -5.57
C PHE A 193 3.50 -0.90 -4.17
N SER A 194 3.40 -0.13 -3.09
CA SER A 194 3.93 -0.52 -1.77
C SER A 194 2.93 -0.96 -0.70
N ASP A 195 1.62 -0.87 -0.92
CA ASP A 195 0.65 -1.16 0.16
C ASP A 195 0.26 -2.64 0.22
N PHE A 196 1.24 -3.50 0.50
CA PHE A 196 0.98 -4.88 0.91
C PHE A 196 0.63 -4.94 2.41
N THR A 197 -0.37 -5.74 2.76
CA THR A 197 -0.76 -5.92 4.17
C THR A 197 0.14 -6.96 4.83
N TRP A 198 0.91 -6.50 5.83
CA TRP A 198 1.78 -7.33 6.66
C TRP A 198 1.25 -7.38 8.09
N VAL A 199 0.96 -8.57 8.59
CA VAL A 199 0.39 -8.76 9.93
C VAL A 199 1.48 -9.23 10.90
N PRO A 200 1.78 -8.48 11.97
CA PRO A 200 2.70 -8.92 13.01
C PRO A 200 2.30 -10.27 13.59
N SER A 201 3.28 -11.16 13.77
CA SER A 201 3.07 -12.54 14.20
C SER A 201 4.28 -13.08 14.97
N SER A 202 4.14 -14.29 15.52
CA SER A 202 5.17 -14.99 16.27
C SER A 202 5.00 -16.51 16.11
N PRO A 203 6.02 -17.32 16.44
CA PRO A 203 5.94 -18.78 16.38
C PRO A 203 4.76 -19.41 17.10
N TYR A 204 4.23 -18.74 18.12
CA TYR A 204 3.14 -19.24 18.97
C TYR A 204 1.78 -18.69 18.57
N ALA A 205 1.74 -17.72 17.64
CA ALA A 205 0.49 -17.18 17.12
C ALA A 205 -0.11 -18.12 16.06
N GLY A 206 -1.43 -18.15 15.96
CA GLY A 206 -2.11 -18.77 14.83
C GLY A 206 -1.75 -18.07 13.52
N ILE A 207 -1.79 -18.81 12.40
CA ILE A 207 -1.62 -18.19 11.08
C ILE A 207 -2.78 -17.22 10.81
N PRO A 208 -2.51 -15.96 10.41
CA PRO A 208 -3.58 -15.02 10.05
C PRO A 208 -4.45 -15.55 8.90
N GLY A 209 -5.73 -15.14 8.90
CA GLY A 209 -6.62 -15.39 7.77
C GLY A 209 -6.06 -14.76 6.48
N ASN A 210 -6.25 -15.44 5.35
CA ASN A 210 -5.74 -15.04 4.04
C ASN A 210 -4.21 -14.89 3.96
N ALA A 211 -3.45 -15.60 4.80
CA ALA A 211 -2.00 -15.66 4.68
C ALA A 211 -1.58 -16.25 3.33
N VAL A 212 -0.60 -15.61 2.68
CA VAL A 212 -0.12 -16.00 1.35
C VAL A 212 0.67 -17.30 1.45
N HIS A 213 0.11 -18.37 0.90
CA HIS A 213 0.73 -19.70 0.86
C HIS A 213 1.92 -19.71 -0.11
N ALA A 214 3.09 -20.07 0.40
CA ALA A 214 4.34 -20.12 -0.36
C ALA A 214 4.62 -21.51 -0.95
N GLY A 215 4.25 -22.57 -0.24
CA GLY A 215 4.54 -23.95 -0.63
C GLY A 215 4.48 -24.90 0.55
N ASN A 216 5.18 -26.02 0.48
CA ASN A 216 5.17 -27.06 1.51
C ASN A 216 6.60 -27.45 1.90
N ASP A 217 6.80 -27.76 3.17
CA ASP A 217 8.06 -28.30 3.70
C ASP A 217 8.20 -29.78 3.36
N GLN A 218 9.37 -30.38 3.64
CA GLN A 218 9.66 -31.78 3.29
C GLN A 218 8.64 -32.80 3.83
N ASP A 219 8.02 -32.51 4.96
CA ASP A 219 7.00 -33.36 5.59
C ASP A 219 5.55 -33.01 5.18
N GLY A 220 5.39 -32.11 4.19
CA GLY A 220 4.10 -31.63 3.71
C GLY A 220 3.53 -30.45 4.50
N SER A 221 4.17 -30.01 5.60
CA SER A 221 3.72 -28.85 6.39
C SER A 221 3.58 -27.59 5.51
N PRO A 222 2.48 -26.83 5.61
CA PRO A 222 2.31 -25.62 4.80
C PRO A 222 3.30 -24.54 5.22
N ILE A 223 3.85 -23.85 4.22
CA ILE A 223 4.77 -22.73 4.37
C ILE A 223 4.08 -21.46 3.87
N TYR A 224 4.24 -20.36 4.61
CA TYR A 224 3.69 -19.05 4.27
C TYR A 224 4.78 -18.01 4.09
N VAL A 225 4.46 -16.97 3.31
CA VAL A 225 5.35 -15.82 3.10
C VAL A 225 5.34 -14.93 4.34
N GLY A 226 6.50 -14.73 4.93
CA GLY A 226 6.70 -13.72 5.96
C GLY A 226 7.87 -12.79 5.63
N ARG A 227 8.12 -11.84 6.54
CA ARG A 227 9.34 -11.05 6.58
C ARG A 227 9.77 -10.81 8.02
N ALA A 228 11.06 -10.68 8.27
CA ALA A 228 11.60 -10.42 9.60
C ALA A 228 12.84 -9.56 9.54
N ARG A 229 13.06 -8.75 10.58
CA ARG A 229 14.28 -7.95 10.72
C ARG A 229 15.40 -8.82 11.28
N HIS A 230 16.56 -8.81 10.64
CA HIS A 230 17.76 -9.48 11.13
C HIS A 230 19.01 -8.71 10.70
N ALA A 231 19.94 -8.47 11.63
CA ALA A 231 21.20 -7.76 11.39
C ALA A 231 21.08 -6.40 10.68
N GLY A 232 19.93 -5.73 10.80
CA GLY A 232 19.66 -4.44 10.17
C GLY A 232 19.04 -4.50 8.77
N ASP A 233 18.88 -5.71 8.22
CA ASP A 233 18.12 -5.98 7.00
C ASP A 233 16.68 -6.37 7.36
N LEU A 234 15.74 -6.15 6.44
CA LEU A 234 14.41 -6.74 6.44
C LEU A 234 14.40 -7.87 5.41
N LEU A 235 14.24 -9.11 5.84
CA LEU A 235 14.45 -10.31 5.03
C LEU A 235 13.15 -11.09 4.85
N VAL A 236 13.00 -11.76 3.70
CA VAL A 236 11.89 -12.69 3.45
C VAL A 236 12.03 -13.91 4.35
N ALA A 237 10.93 -14.30 5.00
CA ALA A 237 10.88 -15.40 5.96
C ALA A 237 10.05 -16.60 5.45
N LYS A 238 10.56 -17.80 5.69
CA LYS A 238 9.88 -19.09 5.60
C LYS A 238 9.11 -19.31 6.89
N VAL A 239 7.78 -19.16 6.89
CA VAL A 239 6.94 -19.34 8.09
C VAL A 239 6.24 -20.70 8.05
N ILE A 240 6.42 -21.53 9.09
CA ILE A 240 5.87 -22.89 9.17
C ILE A 240 5.05 -23.04 10.47
N PRO A 241 3.74 -22.72 10.45
CA PRO A 241 2.93 -22.68 11.66
C PRO A 241 2.88 -24.00 12.43
N SER A 242 2.79 -25.13 11.73
CA SER A 242 2.77 -26.47 12.34
C SER A 242 4.04 -26.81 13.13
N LYS A 243 5.16 -26.16 12.80
CA LYS A 243 6.45 -26.34 13.48
C LYS A 243 6.75 -25.22 14.47
N GLN A 244 5.85 -24.23 14.60
CA GLN A 244 6.07 -23.02 15.40
C GLN A 244 7.45 -22.42 15.10
N ALA A 245 7.74 -22.22 13.81
CA ALA A 245 9.05 -21.76 13.38
C ALA A 245 8.93 -20.80 12.20
N ALA A 246 9.79 -19.80 12.18
CA ALA A 246 10.03 -18.96 11.02
C ALA A 246 11.54 -18.79 10.83
N TYR A 247 11.98 -18.82 9.58
CA TYR A 247 13.41 -18.74 9.25
C TYR A 247 13.67 -17.68 8.19
N VAL A 248 14.81 -17.00 8.30
CA VAL A 248 15.35 -16.12 7.24
C VAL A 248 16.71 -16.64 6.80
N ALA A 249 17.02 -16.47 5.52
CA ALA A 249 18.35 -16.72 5.00
C ALA A 249 19.23 -15.50 5.26
N PHE A 250 20.35 -15.64 5.96
CA PHE A 250 21.30 -14.55 6.16
C PHE A 250 22.73 -15.07 6.30
N ASN A 251 23.64 -14.50 5.54
CA ASN A 251 25.09 -14.69 5.67
C ASN A 251 25.50 -16.18 5.73
N MET A 252 25.04 -16.94 4.72
CA MET A 252 25.24 -18.39 4.59
C MET A 252 24.49 -19.28 5.59
N GLN A 253 23.66 -18.72 6.47
CA GLN A 253 22.94 -19.47 7.51
C GLN A 253 21.42 -19.38 7.36
N GLU A 254 20.74 -20.43 7.84
CA GLU A 254 19.33 -20.40 8.16
C GLU A 254 19.15 -19.90 9.60
N ILE A 255 18.52 -18.74 9.76
CA ILE A 255 18.37 -18.09 11.06
C ILE A 255 16.93 -18.21 11.53
N LEU A 256 16.72 -18.81 12.70
CA LEU A 256 15.43 -18.83 13.38
C LEU A 256 15.05 -17.41 13.85
N VAL A 257 13.85 -16.96 13.51
CA VAL A 257 13.29 -15.67 13.94
C VAL A 257 12.01 -15.87 14.73
N THR A 258 11.85 -15.09 15.81
CA THR A 258 10.73 -15.21 16.76
C THR A 258 9.73 -14.06 16.69
N SER A 259 10.07 -13.00 15.95
CA SER A 259 9.19 -11.88 15.63
C SER A 259 9.29 -11.62 14.13
N TYR A 260 8.14 -11.63 13.46
CA TYR A 260 8.03 -11.51 12.02
C TYR A 260 6.66 -10.97 11.65
N GLU A 261 6.49 -10.60 10.39
CA GLU A 261 5.19 -10.28 9.82
C GLU A 261 4.83 -11.32 8.77
N VAL A 262 3.55 -11.65 8.64
CA VAL A 262 3.01 -12.56 7.62
C VAL A 262 2.32 -11.72 6.56
N LEU A 263 2.60 -12.00 5.28
CA LEU A 263 1.90 -11.38 4.16
C LEU A 263 0.48 -11.94 4.09
N VAL A 264 -0.52 -11.06 4.06
CA VAL A 264 -1.93 -11.45 3.92
C VAL A 264 -2.58 -10.74 2.73
N GLY A 265 -3.52 -11.42 2.08
CA GLY A 265 -4.32 -10.86 1.01
C GLY A 265 -4.49 -11.80 -0.18
N ASP A 266 -5.29 -11.34 -1.14
CA ASP A 266 -5.55 -12.02 -2.39
C ASP A 266 -4.84 -11.30 -3.56
N GLY A 267 -4.92 -11.86 -4.76
CA GLY A 267 -4.35 -11.22 -5.95
C GLY A 267 -2.84 -11.35 -6.01
N PHE A 268 -2.30 -12.49 -5.62
CA PHE A 268 -0.90 -12.83 -5.83
C PHE A 268 -0.78 -14.03 -6.77
N SER A 269 0.24 -14.01 -7.62
CA SER A 269 0.61 -15.17 -8.43
C SER A 269 2.12 -15.40 -8.42
N TRP A 270 2.52 -16.63 -8.74
CA TRP A 270 3.92 -17.02 -8.84
C TRP A 270 4.31 -17.11 -10.31
N VAL A 271 5.34 -16.35 -10.70
CA VAL A 271 5.81 -16.25 -12.09
C VAL A 271 7.23 -16.79 -12.19
N GLY A 272 7.47 -17.74 -13.10
CA GLY A 272 8.79 -18.29 -13.35
C GLY A 272 9.81 -17.23 -13.79
N SER A 273 11.00 -17.25 -13.20
CA SER A 273 12.08 -16.30 -13.44
C SER A 273 13.45 -16.91 -13.11
N GLY A 274 14.52 -16.11 -13.16
CA GLY A 274 15.85 -16.52 -12.75
C GLY A 274 16.91 -15.46 -12.90
N ASN A 275 18.12 -15.78 -12.43
CA ASN A 275 19.35 -14.99 -12.61
C ASN A 275 19.22 -13.51 -12.19
N GLY A 276 18.48 -13.23 -11.12
CA GLY A 276 18.23 -11.86 -10.61
C GLY A 276 17.12 -11.12 -11.34
N HIS A 277 16.52 -11.70 -12.37
CA HIS A 277 15.36 -11.10 -13.04
C HIS A 277 14.16 -11.10 -12.09
N VAL A 278 13.47 -9.96 -12.06
CA VAL A 278 12.30 -9.70 -11.23
C VAL A 278 11.27 -9.03 -12.13
N PRO A 279 10.10 -9.64 -12.38
CA PRO A 279 9.03 -9.06 -13.18
C PRO A 279 8.49 -7.76 -12.60
N GLU A 280 7.74 -7.01 -13.41
CA GLU A 280 6.94 -5.89 -12.92
C GLU A 280 5.94 -6.37 -11.85
N ASN A 281 5.62 -5.50 -10.88
CA ASN A 281 4.71 -5.77 -9.77
C ASN A 281 5.17 -6.88 -8.81
N ALA A 282 6.44 -7.26 -8.85
CA ALA A 282 7.00 -8.19 -7.87
C ALA A 282 6.87 -7.64 -6.45
N VAL A 283 6.49 -8.52 -5.52
CA VAL A 283 6.30 -8.16 -4.12
C VAL A 283 7.65 -7.87 -3.48
N ILE A 284 7.88 -6.59 -3.16
CA ILE A 284 9.00 -6.16 -2.31
C ILE A 284 8.62 -6.48 -0.87
N ALA A 285 9.39 -7.36 -0.24
CA ALA A 285 9.13 -7.83 1.12
C ALA A 285 10.25 -7.47 2.10
N GLY A 286 11.28 -6.79 1.61
CA GLY A 286 12.45 -6.50 2.40
C GLY A 286 13.40 -5.53 1.73
N HIS A 287 14.45 -5.20 2.46
CA HIS A 287 15.58 -4.45 1.95
C HIS A 287 16.81 -4.82 2.77
N THR A 288 17.97 -4.78 2.13
CA THR A 288 19.26 -4.82 2.83
C THR A 288 19.46 -3.53 3.63
N SER A 289 20.39 -3.54 4.57
CA SER A 289 20.78 -2.39 5.39
C SER A 289 21.30 -1.18 4.60
N ASN A 290 21.72 -1.37 3.34
CA ASN A 290 22.07 -0.28 2.42
C ASN A 290 20.91 0.18 1.51
N GLY A 291 19.71 -0.37 1.70
CA GLY A 291 18.49 0.01 0.99
C GLY A 291 18.22 -0.73 -0.32
N GLU A 292 19.00 -1.76 -0.68
CA GLU A 292 18.68 -2.57 -1.86
C GLU A 292 17.40 -3.37 -1.62
N PRO A 293 16.38 -3.27 -2.50
CA PRO A 293 15.11 -3.99 -2.32
C PRO A 293 15.28 -5.50 -2.47
N LEU A 294 14.59 -6.24 -1.61
CA LEU A 294 14.51 -7.70 -1.64
C LEU A 294 13.10 -8.13 -1.98
N TYR A 295 12.99 -9.08 -2.90
CA TYR A 295 11.71 -9.56 -3.42
C TYR A 295 11.40 -10.96 -2.93
N VAL A 296 10.12 -11.31 -2.86
CA VAL A 296 9.69 -12.67 -2.51
C VAL A 296 9.90 -13.58 -3.71
N GLY A 297 10.71 -14.62 -3.53
CA GLY A 297 10.80 -15.73 -4.46
C GLY A 297 10.61 -17.06 -3.75
N ARG A 298 10.35 -18.13 -4.51
CA ARG A 298 10.36 -19.50 -4.02
C ARG A 298 11.02 -20.43 -5.02
N ALA A 299 11.49 -21.58 -4.54
CA ALA A 299 12.02 -22.62 -5.39
C ALA A 299 11.83 -24.00 -4.75
N HIS A 300 11.87 -25.02 -5.60
CA HIS A 300 11.98 -26.40 -5.16
C HIS A 300 13.42 -26.67 -4.68
N HIS A 301 13.56 -27.20 -3.47
CA HIS A 301 14.82 -27.65 -2.90
C HIS A 301 14.59 -28.82 -1.96
N ASP A 302 15.25 -29.95 -2.24
CA ASP A 302 15.23 -31.17 -1.42
C ASP A 302 13.83 -31.61 -0.95
N GLY A 303 12.87 -31.66 -1.88
CA GLY A 303 11.48 -32.07 -1.58
C GLY A 303 10.59 -31.00 -0.95
N SER A 304 11.12 -29.80 -0.66
CA SER A 304 10.33 -28.63 -0.25
C SER A 304 10.13 -27.65 -1.40
N LEU A 305 8.98 -26.96 -1.41
CA LEU A 305 8.77 -25.72 -2.15
C LEU A 305 8.79 -24.57 -1.14
N THR A 306 9.89 -23.81 -1.07
CA THR A 306 10.14 -22.87 0.04
C THR A 306 10.43 -21.46 -0.46
N PRO A 307 9.93 -20.42 0.24
CA PRO A 307 10.21 -19.04 -0.09
C PRO A 307 11.59 -18.59 0.44
N GLY A 308 12.05 -17.46 -0.08
CA GLY A 308 13.27 -16.80 0.32
C GLY A 308 13.41 -15.41 -0.33
N LYS A 309 14.58 -14.78 -0.13
CA LYS A 309 14.86 -13.44 -0.66
C LYS A 309 15.48 -13.51 -2.05
N ILE A 310 14.88 -12.86 -3.04
CA ILE A 310 15.54 -12.60 -4.32
C ILE A 310 16.40 -11.36 -4.14
N HIS A 311 17.69 -11.50 -4.42
CA HIS A 311 18.66 -10.42 -4.37
C HIS A 311 19.10 -10.10 -5.80
N LYS A 312 18.55 -9.03 -6.38
CA LYS A 312 18.71 -8.71 -7.80
C LYS A 312 20.18 -8.54 -8.19
N SER A 313 20.95 -7.78 -7.40
CA SER A 313 22.38 -7.56 -7.68
C SER A 313 23.24 -8.83 -7.53
N HIS A 314 22.79 -9.83 -6.78
CA HIS A 314 23.51 -11.11 -6.64
C HIS A 314 23.08 -12.15 -7.70
N GLY A 315 21.99 -11.88 -8.43
CA GLY A 315 21.53 -12.77 -9.49
C GLY A 315 20.86 -14.05 -9.00
N CYS A 316 20.36 -14.10 -7.76
CA CYS A 316 19.79 -15.34 -7.21
C CYS A 316 18.70 -15.13 -6.14
N LEU A 317 17.94 -16.20 -5.91
CA LEU A 317 17.11 -16.43 -4.74
C LEU A 317 17.97 -17.08 -3.64
N TYR A 318 17.85 -16.61 -2.41
CA TYR A 318 18.40 -17.25 -1.20
C TYR A 318 17.27 -17.79 -0.34
N ILE A 319 17.24 -19.10 -0.12
CA ILE A 319 16.27 -19.76 0.77
C ILE A 319 16.95 -20.21 2.07
N PRO A 320 16.27 -20.12 3.23
CA PRO A 320 16.69 -20.79 4.45
C PRO A 320 16.33 -22.27 4.37
N PHE A 321 17.32 -23.15 4.49
CA PHE A 321 17.08 -24.59 4.47
C PHE A 321 18.18 -25.40 5.17
N GLY A 322 17.78 -26.27 6.11
CA GLY A 322 18.67 -27.27 6.71
C GLY A 322 19.85 -26.67 7.47
N GLY A 323 19.67 -25.52 8.12
CA GLY A 323 20.72 -24.77 8.81
C GLY A 323 21.55 -23.85 7.92
N SER A 324 21.33 -23.84 6.60
CA SER A 324 22.12 -23.07 5.63
C SER A 324 21.27 -22.11 4.80
N GLU A 325 21.91 -21.07 4.28
CA GLU A 325 21.35 -20.27 3.19
C GLU A 325 21.75 -20.89 1.85
N VAL A 326 20.77 -21.27 1.05
CA VAL A 326 20.97 -21.92 -0.25
C VAL A 326 20.71 -20.92 -1.37
N SER A 327 21.68 -20.77 -2.29
CA SER A 327 21.56 -19.91 -3.48
C SER A 327 20.98 -20.69 -4.67
N ILE A 328 19.95 -20.15 -5.30
CA ILE A 328 19.23 -20.76 -6.43
C ILE A 328 19.05 -19.72 -7.54
N ARG A 329 19.38 -20.09 -8.79
CA ARG A 329 19.30 -19.19 -9.95
C ARG A 329 18.03 -19.33 -10.79
N THR A 330 17.23 -20.37 -10.57
CA THR A 330 15.95 -20.58 -11.25
C THR A 330 14.86 -20.71 -10.19
N TYR A 331 13.88 -19.81 -10.22
CA TYR A 331 12.91 -19.64 -9.14
C TYR A 331 11.60 -19.06 -9.68
N GLU A 332 10.57 -19.05 -8.86
CA GLU A 332 9.37 -18.25 -9.10
C GLU A 332 9.41 -16.97 -8.27
N VAL A 333 8.87 -15.88 -8.80
CA VAL A 333 8.71 -14.59 -8.12
C VAL A 333 7.25 -14.41 -7.74
N LEU A 334 6.99 -13.97 -6.52
CA LEU A 334 5.65 -13.55 -6.13
C LEU A 334 5.37 -12.18 -6.74
N VAL A 335 4.32 -12.07 -7.55
CA VAL A 335 3.86 -10.81 -8.14
C VAL A 335 2.47 -10.49 -7.64
N ALA A 336 2.21 -9.19 -7.44
CA ALA A 336 0.89 -8.69 -7.16
C ALA A 336 0.11 -8.57 -8.48
N GLN A 337 -0.94 -9.37 -8.62
CA GLN A 337 -1.93 -9.19 -9.67
C GLN A 337 -2.72 -7.92 -9.34
N MET A 338 -2.46 -6.86 -10.09
CA MET A 338 -3.36 -5.72 -10.15
C MET A 338 -4.68 -6.25 -10.73
N LYS A 339 -5.66 -6.54 -9.87
CA LYS A 339 -7.01 -6.86 -10.34
C LYS A 339 -7.72 -5.57 -10.73
N PRO A 340 -8.44 -5.54 -11.86
CA PRO A 340 -9.22 -4.38 -12.23
C PRO A 340 -10.30 -4.13 -11.17
N GLN A 341 -10.48 -2.86 -10.79
CA GLN A 341 -11.41 -2.44 -9.74
C GLN A 341 -12.56 -1.62 -10.33
N TRP A 342 -13.77 -1.88 -9.85
CA TRP A 342 -14.94 -1.06 -10.18
C TRP A 342 -14.94 0.21 -9.33
N ARG A 343 -15.10 1.35 -9.98
CA ARG A 343 -15.17 2.66 -9.32
C ARG A 343 -16.44 3.37 -9.73
N SER A 344 -17.21 3.86 -8.75
CA SER A 344 -18.39 4.67 -9.04
C SER A 344 -18.01 5.88 -9.89
N ALA A 345 -18.86 6.17 -10.86
CA ALA A 345 -18.69 7.27 -11.80
C ALA A 345 -20.05 7.84 -12.22
N ASN A 346 -20.02 9.07 -12.70
CA ASN A 346 -21.16 9.78 -13.28
C ASN A 346 -20.63 10.81 -14.31
N ALA A 347 -21.50 11.69 -14.79
CA ALA A 347 -21.16 12.72 -15.77
C ALA A 347 -19.92 13.56 -15.40
N SER A 348 -19.73 13.92 -14.12
CA SER A 348 -18.60 14.73 -13.66
C SER A 348 -17.33 13.95 -13.32
N THR A 349 -17.41 12.61 -13.28
CA THR A 349 -16.30 11.72 -12.88
C THR A 349 -15.99 10.63 -13.93
N CYS A 350 -16.41 10.85 -15.18
CA CYS A 350 -16.27 9.90 -16.29
C CYS A 350 -14.86 9.83 -16.91
N TYR A 351 -13.90 10.60 -16.40
CA TYR A 351 -12.48 10.49 -16.69
C TYR A 351 -11.74 10.09 -15.41
N GLN A 352 -11.37 8.80 -15.32
CA GLN A 352 -10.63 8.27 -14.18
C GLN A 352 -9.25 7.75 -14.63
N PRO A 353 -8.20 7.89 -13.81
CA PRO A 353 -6.90 7.31 -14.13
C PRO A 353 -7.00 5.79 -14.32
N ASN A 354 -6.26 5.28 -15.30
CA ASN A 354 -6.14 3.85 -15.61
C ASN A 354 -7.46 3.15 -15.97
N THR A 355 -8.47 3.86 -16.48
CA THR A 355 -9.69 3.20 -16.97
C THR A 355 -9.41 2.29 -18.17
N ILE A 356 -10.03 1.11 -18.18
CA ILE A 356 -9.86 0.14 -19.26
C ILE A 356 -10.61 0.60 -20.52
N SER A 357 -9.88 0.73 -21.62
CA SER A 357 -10.45 1.03 -22.94
C SER A 357 -11.28 -0.14 -23.47
N GLY A 358 -12.53 0.17 -23.81
CA GLY A 358 -13.45 -0.72 -24.50
C GLY A 358 -13.37 -0.62 -26.03
N GLY A 359 -12.83 0.49 -26.55
CA GLY A 359 -12.65 0.73 -27.98
C GLY A 359 -12.93 2.19 -28.35
N ARG A 360 -13.43 2.42 -29.56
CA ARG A 360 -13.79 3.74 -30.09
C ARG A 360 -15.13 3.66 -30.81
N ASP A 361 -15.97 4.66 -30.61
CA ASP A 361 -17.25 4.80 -31.28
C ASP A 361 -17.07 5.22 -32.75
N ALA A 362 -18.14 5.14 -33.55
CA ALA A 362 -18.09 5.44 -34.99
C ALA A 362 -17.71 6.90 -35.30
N ASP A 363 -17.94 7.82 -34.37
CA ASP A 363 -17.54 9.23 -34.43
C ASP A 363 -16.11 9.49 -33.90
N GLY A 364 -15.40 8.44 -33.49
CA GLY A 364 -14.04 8.50 -32.93
C GLY A 364 -13.98 8.68 -31.41
N ALA A 365 -15.12 8.89 -30.73
CA ALA A 365 -15.18 9.04 -29.29
C ALA A 365 -14.65 7.79 -28.57
N GLU A 366 -13.91 7.97 -27.49
CA GLU A 366 -13.41 6.84 -26.71
C GLU A 366 -14.54 6.15 -25.95
N ILE A 367 -14.46 4.82 -25.95
CA ILE A 367 -15.36 3.97 -25.19
C ILE A 367 -14.56 3.35 -24.04
N PHE A 368 -15.08 3.47 -22.82
CA PHE A 368 -14.56 2.79 -21.65
C PHE A 368 -15.47 1.65 -21.20
N VAL A 369 -14.86 0.67 -20.56
CA VAL A 369 -15.56 -0.44 -19.92
C VAL A 369 -16.23 0.06 -18.64
N GLY A 370 -17.55 -0.04 -18.59
CA GLY A 370 -18.31 0.23 -17.38
C GLY A 370 -19.33 -0.87 -17.06
N ARG A 371 -20.13 -0.63 -16.04
CA ARG A 371 -21.34 -1.40 -15.74
C ARG A 371 -22.38 -0.51 -15.05
N ALA A 372 -23.66 -0.85 -15.16
CA ALA A 372 -24.73 -0.13 -14.49
C ALA A 372 -25.89 -1.06 -14.14
N TYR A 373 -26.64 -0.68 -13.10
CA TYR A 373 -27.87 -1.40 -12.73
C TYR A 373 -29.04 -1.03 -13.66
N HIS A 374 -29.80 -2.02 -14.10
CA HIS A 374 -31.07 -1.82 -14.80
C HIS A 374 -32.02 -2.98 -14.47
N GLU A 375 -33.22 -2.67 -13.98
CA GLU A 375 -34.25 -3.66 -13.62
C GLU A 375 -33.78 -4.84 -12.75
N GLY A 376 -32.85 -4.59 -11.82
CA GLY A 376 -32.30 -5.60 -10.92
C GLY A 376 -31.11 -6.38 -11.46
N ASP A 377 -30.79 -6.24 -12.75
CA ASP A 377 -29.57 -6.75 -13.35
C ASP A 377 -28.43 -5.72 -13.18
N LEU A 378 -27.22 -6.19 -12.94
CA LEU A 378 -25.99 -5.41 -13.07
C LEU A 378 -25.34 -5.75 -14.41
N ILE A 379 -25.29 -4.79 -15.32
CA ILE A 379 -25.00 -5.06 -16.74
C ILE A 379 -23.74 -4.33 -17.20
N PRO A 380 -22.79 -5.02 -17.89
CA PRO A 380 -21.70 -4.38 -18.60
C PRO A 380 -22.16 -3.26 -19.55
N ALA A 381 -21.46 -2.13 -19.54
CA ALA A 381 -21.88 -0.90 -20.18
C ALA A 381 -20.79 -0.29 -21.08
N LYS A 382 -21.24 0.32 -22.18
CA LYS A 382 -20.47 1.22 -23.04
C LYS A 382 -20.48 2.62 -22.40
N VAL A 383 -19.36 3.07 -21.85
CA VAL A 383 -19.25 4.44 -21.30
C VAL A 383 -18.60 5.34 -22.33
N ILE A 384 -19.22 6.47 -22.66
CA ILE A 384 -18.67 7.46 -23.58
C ILE A 384 -18.46 8.77 -22.80
N PRO A 385 -17.23 9.05 -22.31
CA PRO A 385 -16.96 10.19 -21.44
C PRO A 385 -17.29 11.54 -22.07
N SER A 386 -16.99 11.73 -23.36
CA SER A 386 -17.31 12.96 -24.08
C SER A 386 -18.82 13.23 -24.17
N LYS A 387 -19.64 12.18 -24.06
CA LYS A 387 -21.12 12.26 -24.01
C LYS A 387 -21.66 12.16 -22.57
N GLN A 388 -20.78 11.95 -21.57
CA GLN A 388 -21.09 11.86 -20.14
C GLN A 388 -22.18 10.83 -19.79
N VAL A 389 -22.20 9.71 -20.51
CA VAL A 389 -23.28 8.71 -20.42
C VAL A 389 -22.72 7.30 -20.57
N ALA A 390 -23.34 6.36 -19.88
CA ALA A 390 -23.16 4.94 -20.08
C ALA A 390 -24.40 4.34 -20.76
N TYR A 391 -24.20 3.33 -21.60
CA TYR A 391 -25.27 2.59 -22.25
C TYR A 391 -25.19 1.12 -21.89
N VAL A 392 -26.31 0.55 -21.47
CA VAL A 392 -26.44 -0.90 -21.24
C VAL A 392 -27.39 -1.50 -22.29
N PRO A 393 -27.08 -2.70 -22.82
CA PRO A 393 -28.00 -3.45 -23.67
C PRO A 393 -28.99 -4.21 -22.79
N TYR A 394 -30.30 -4.05 -23.03
CA TYR A 394 -31.32 -4.78 -22.28
C TYR A 394 -32.62 -4.93 -23.08
N ASN A 395 -33.12 -6.17 -23.16
CA ASN A 395 -34.40 -6.54 -23.75
C ASN A 395 -34.69 -5.93 -25.14
N GLY A 396 -33.69 -5.94 -26.03
CA GLY A 396 -33.80 -5.39 -27.39
C GLY A 396 -33.44 -3.91 -27.53
N GLU A 397 -33.21 -3.19 -26.43
CA GLU A 397 -32.97 -1.75 -26.43
C GLU A 397 -31.58 -1.35 -25.90
N GLU A 398 -31.10 -0.19 -26.36
CA GLU A 398 -29.97 0.52 -25.76
C GLU A 398 -30.47 1.52 -24.73
N ILE A 399 -30.05 1.38 -23.48
CA ILE A 399 -30.58 2.16 -22.36
C ILE A 399 -29.50 3.06 -21.78
N ALA A 400 -29.75 4.37 -21.78
CA ALA A 400 -28.86 5.37 -21.19
C ALA A 400 -28.88 5.34 -19.65
N LYS A 401 -27.70 5.46 -19.05
CA LYS A 401 -27.46 5.43 -17.61
C LYS A 401 -26.49 6.56 -17.23
N TYR A 402 -26.82 7.27 -16.16
CA TYR A 402 -26.01 8.41 -15.66
C TYR A 402 -25.31 8.11 -14.33
N ASP A 403 -25.74 7.06 -13.65
CA ASP A 403 -25.04 6.44 -12.53
C ASP A 403 -24.52 5.07 -12.98
N PHE A 404 -23.20 4.90 -12.92
CA PHE A 404 -22.52 3.70 -13.38
C PHE A 404 -21.20 3.50 -12.63
N GLU A 405 -20.54 2.39 -12.87
CA GLU A 405 -19.17 2.14 -12.42
C GLU A 405 -18.27 1.97 -13.63
N MET A 406 -17.03 2.46 -13.53
CA MET A 406 -15.98 2.28 -14.54
C MET A 406 -14.97 1.26 -14.04
N LEU A 407 -14.51 0.39 -14.95
CA LEU A 407 -13.48 -0.58 -14.64
C LEU A 407 -12.10 0.06 -14.79
N CYS A 408 -11.33 0.11 -13.70
CA CYS A 408 -10.06 0.83 -13.64
C CYS A 408 -8.92 -0.06 -13.12
N GLY A 409 -7.74 0.14 -13.69
CA GLY A 409 -6.52 -0.57 -13.36
C GLY A 409 -6.51 -2.02 -13.84
N GLY A 410 -5.49 -2.73 -13.37
CA GLY A 410 -5.30 -4.15 -13.61
C GLY A 410 -4.69 -4.53 -14.96
N HIS A 411 -4.16 -5.75 -15.00
CA HIS A 411 -3.59 -6.34 -16.22
C HIS A 411 -4.69 -7.07 -16.96
N THR A 412 -5.18 -6.46 -18.03
CA THR A 412 -6.29 -7.02 -18.80
C THR A 412 -5.98 -7.08 -20.29
N ALA A 413 -6.46 -8.16 -20.91
CA ALA A 413 -6.28 -8.40 -22.34
C ALA A 413 -7.62 -8.79 -22.96
N TRP A 414 -7.73 -8.58 -24.27
CA TRP A 414 -8.88 -8.99 -25.06
C TRP A 414 -8.53 -10.27 -25.80
N VAL A 415 -9.35 -11.31 -25.63
CA VAL A 415 -9.14 -12.63 -26.25
C VAL A 415 -10.34 -13.00 -27.11
N GLN A 416 -10.07 -13.42 -28.34
CA GLN A 416 -11.10 -13.82 -29.29
C GLN A 416 -11.95 -14.97 -28.75
N SER A 417 -13.27 -14.86 -28.93
CA SER A 417 -14.24 -15.87 -28.52
C SER A 417 -15.49 -15.85 -29.41
N SER A 418 -16.41 -16.77 -29.12
CA SER A 418 -17.69 -16.92 -29.81
C SER A 418 -18.67 -17.77 -28.99
N TYR A 419 -19.95 -17.69 -29.34
CA TYR A 419 -21.04 -18.54 -28.85
C TYR A 419 -21.18 -18.60 -27.32
N GLY A 420 -20.98 -17.46 -26.66
CA GLY A 420 -21.02 -17.33 -25.20
C GLY A 420 -19.88 -18.02 -24.47
N ASN A 421 -18.83 -18.46 -25.17
CA ASN A 421 -17.66 -19.05 -24.53
C ASN A 421 -16.91 -17.97 -23.73
N VAL A 422 -16.55 -18.32 -22.50
CA VAL A 422 -15.92 -17.44 -21.52
C VAL A 422 -14.67 -18.14 -20.97
N PRO A 423 -13.46 -17.59 -21.20
CA PRO A 423 -12.23 -18.10 -20.61
C PRO A 423 -12.28 -18.12 -19.08
N HIS A 424 -11.52 -19.02 -18.45
CA HIS A 424 -11.50 -19.19 -17.00
C HIS A 424 -11.08 -17.93 -16.22
N ASN A 425 -10.32 -17.04 -16.85
CA ASN A 425 -9.83 -15.78 -16.32
C ASN A 425 -10.62 -14.56 -16.84
N ALA A 426 -11.82 -14.76 -17.38
CA ALA A 426 -12.64 -13.65 -17.86
C ALA A 426 -13.13 -12.74 -16.73
N VAL A 427 -13.09 -11.43 -16.98
CA VAL A 427 -13.58 -10.42 -16.04
C VAL A 427 -15.10 -10.48 -15.99
N ARG A 428 -15.64 -10.81 -14.80
CA ARG A 428 -17.09 -10.73 -14.54
C ARG A 428 -17.50 -9.27 -14.48
N GLY A 429 -18.35 -8.85 -15.42
CA GLY A 429 -18.84 -7.48 -15.53
C GLY A 429 -20.15 -7.22 -14.78
N GLY A 430 -20.86 -8.29 -14.42
CA GLY A 430 -22.14 -8.14 -13.73
C GLY A 430 -22.87 -9.46 -13.51
N HIS A 431 -24.17 -9.36 -13.33
CA HIS A 431 -25.06 -10.50 -13.13
C HIS A 431 -26.51 -10.15 -13.45
N THR A 432 -27.28 -11.16 -13.85
CA THR A 432 -28.73 -11.06 -13.91
C THR A 432 -29.33 -11.03 -12.50
N SER A 433 -30.58 -10.61 -12.38
CA SER A 433 -31.38 -10.65 -11.15
C SER A 433 -31.57 -12.06 -10.58
N SER A 434 -31.43 -13.11 -11.41
CA SER A 434 -31.39 -14.51 -10.98
C SER A 434 -30.01 -14.99 -10.53
N GLY A 435 -28.97 -14.15 -10.65
CA GLY A 435 -27.60 -14.42 -10.23
C GLY A 435 -26.68 -14.99 -11.32
N GLU A 436 -27.16 -15.17 -12.56
CA GLU A 436 -26.31 -15.65 -13.66
C GLU A 436 -25.20 -14.62 -13.92
N PRO A 437 -23.91 -15.03 -13.99
CA PRO A 437 -22.82 -14.11 -14.24
C PRO A 437 -22.84 -13.58 -15.68
N LEU A 438 -22.65 -12.26 -15.81
CA LEU A 438 -22.43 -11.59 -17.09
C LEU A 438 -20.95 -11.18 -17.21
N TYR A 439 -20.39 -11.34 -18.40
CA TYR A 439 -18.99 -11.05 -18.69
C TYR A 439 -18.85 -9.90 -19.68
N ILE A 440 -17.66 -9.33 -19.75
CA ILE A 440 -17.38 -8.16 -20.58
C ILE A 440 -16.86 -8.65 -21.92
N GLY A 441 -17.56 -8.29 -22.99
CA GLY A 441 -17.08 -8.52 -24.35
C GLY A 441 -17.09 -7.26 -25.17
N ARG A 442 -16.36 -7.27 -26.29
CA ARG A 442 -16.43 -6.21 -27.30
C ARG A 442 -16.43 -6.78 -28.70
N ALA A 443 -16.98 -6.04 -29.65
CA ALA A 443 -16.99 -6.42 -31.06
C ALA A 443 -16.98 -5.20 -31.97
N HIS A 444 -16.53 -5.40 -33.19
CA HIS A 444 -16.69 -4.42 -34.26
C HIS A 444 -18.14 -4.44 -34.77
N TRP A 445 -18.78 -3.28 -34.78
CA TRP A 445 -20.13 -3.10 -35.32
C TRP A 445 -20.30 -1.71 -35.91
N ALA A 446 -20.71 -1.63 -37.19
CA ALA A 446 -21.00 -0.38 -37.89
C ALA A 446 -19.91 0.73 -37.73
N GLY A 447 -18.63 0.34 -37.80
CA GLY A 447 -17.50 1.26 -37.66
C GLY A 447 -17.06 1.56 -36.22
N SER A 448 -17.80 1.09 -35.22
CA SER A 448 -17.48 1.18 -33.80
C SER A 448 -16.81 -0.11 -33.31
N LEU A 449 -15.84 -0.01 -32.41
CA LEU A 449 -15.40 -1.12 -31.57
C LEU A 449 -15.98 -0.88 -30.18
N THR A 450 -17.02 -1.63 -29.82
CA THR A 450 -17.83 -1.33 -28.63
C THR A 450 -17.98 -2.52 -27.72
N VAL A 451 -18.07 -2.22 -26.43
CA VAL A 451 -18.28 -3.19 -25.34
C VAL A 451 -19.76 -3.49 -25.13
N GLY A 452 -20.03 -4.62 -24.49
CA GLY A 452 -21.35 -5.08 -24.10
C GLY A 452 -21.31 -6.27 -23.15
N LYS A 453 -22.49 -6.87 -22.92
CA LYS A 453 -22.64 -8.02 -22.01
C LYS A 453 -22.53 -9.33 -22.77
N ILE A 454 -21.61 -10.20 -22.38
CA ILE A 454 -21.63 -11.61 -22.75
C ILE A 454 -22.57 -12.31 -21.79
N HIS A 455 -23.57 -12.99 -22.36
CA HIS A 455 -24.55 -13.77 -21.62
C HIS A 455 -24.34 -15.25 -21.97
N PRO A 456 -23.65 -16.04 -21.11
CA PRO A 456 -23.25 -17.39 -21.45
C PRO A 456 -24.42 -18.30 -21.83
N SER A 457 -25.53 -18.28 -21.07
CA SER A 457 -26.70 -19.12 -21.39
C SER A 457 -27.40 -18.74 -22.71
N HIS A 458 -27.30 -17.47 -23.14
CA HIS A 458 -27.83 -17.01 -24.44
C HIS A 458 -26.84 -17.27 -25.59
N GLN A 459 -25.61 -17.67 -25.28
CA GLN A 459 -24.55 -17.93 -26.24
C GLN A 459 -24.22 -16.71 -27.13
N ALA A 460 -24.28 -15.50 -26.55
CA ALA A 460 -24.10 -14.26 -27.30
C ALA A 460 -23.44 -13.14 -26.47
N LEU A 461 -22.71 -12.27 -27.17
CA LEU A 461 -22.44 -10.90 -26.76
C LEU A 461 -23.60 -10.02 -27.21
N TYR A 462 -24.11 -9.17 -26.34
CA TYR A 462 -25.06 -8.12 -26.67
C TYR A 462 -24.38 -6.76 -26.50
N ILE A 463 -24.38 -5.94 -27.55
CA ILE A 463 -23.85 -4.57 -27.50
C ILE A 463 -24.99 -3.54 -27.59
N PRO A 464 -24.91 -2.42 -26.85
CA PRO A 464 -25.83 -1.30 -27.04
C PRO A 464 -25.34 -0.46 -28.22
N PHE A 465 -26.16 -0.30 -29.26
CA PHE A 465 -25.81 0.53 -30.42
C PHE A 465 -27.04 1.09 -31.14
N GLY A 466 -27.07 2.40 -31.35
CA GLY A 466 -28.05 3.06 -32.20
C GLY A 466 -29.49 2.95 -31.70
N GLY A 467 -29.69 2.92 -30.38
CA GLY A 467 -31.01 2.72 -29.76
C GLY A 467 -31.42 1.25 -29.59
N SER A 468 -30.63 0.28 -30.06
CA SER A 468 -30.96 -1.14 -29.98
C SER A 468 -29.91 -1.97 -29.25
N GLU A 469 -30.35 -3.08 -28.67
CA GLU A 469 -29.49 -4.17 -28.24
C GLU A 469 -29.19 -5.09 -29.43
N VAL A 470 -27.92 -5.19 -29.83
CA VAL A 470 -27.51 -5.98 -30.98
C VAL A 470 -26.86 -7.29 -30.53
N PRO A 471 -27.42 -8.47 -30.88
CA PRO A 471 -26.84 -9.77 -30.55
C PRO A 471 -25.73 -10.17 -31.54
N ILE A 472 -24.58 -10.58 -31.00
CA ILE A 472 -23.39 -11.04 -31.73
C ILE A 472 -23.00 -12.42 -31.20
N LYS A 473 -23.09 -13.44 -32.05
CA LYS A 473 -22.78 -14.83 -31.67
C LYS A 473 -21.37 -15.27 -32.01
N ASN A 474 -20.68 -14.58 -32.92
CA ASN A 474 -19.31 -14.92 -33.32
C ASN A 474 -18.48 -13.65 -33.48
N ASN A 475 -17.15 -13.81 -33.54
CA ASN A 475 -16.21 -12.73 -33.81
C ASN A 475 -16.27 -11.57 -32.80
N TYR A 476 -16.31 -11.90 -31.51
CA TYR A 476 -16.15 -10.93 -30.43
C TYR A 476 -14.95 -11.31 -29.56
N GLU A 477 -14.48 -10.36 -28.76
CA GLU A 477 -13.42 -10.58 -27.78
C GLU A 477 -13.99 -10.55 -26.37
N VAL A 478 -13.39 -11.30 -25.45
CA VAL A 478 -13.69 -11.32 -24.01
C VAL A 478 -12.56 -10.61 -23.27
N LEU A 479 -12.91 -9.76 -22.31
CA LEU A 479 -11.93 -9.17 -21.41
C LEU A 479 -11.48 -10.22 -20.37
N ILE A 480 -10.17 -10.46 -20.27
CA ILE A 480 -9.57 -11.40 -19.32
C ILE A 480 -8.56 -10.69 -18.41
N GLU A 481 -8.36 -11.22 -17.21
CA GLU A 481 -7.24 -10.89 -16.30
C GLU A 481 -6.04 -11.78 -16.64
N TYR A 482 -4.81 -11.25 -16.62
CA TYR A 482 -3.58 -12.04 -16.86
C TYR A 482 -2.46 -11.76 -15.87
#